data_AF-A0A6V9XSH6-F1
#
_entry.id   AF-A0A6V9XSH6-F1
#
_cell.length_a   1.000
_cell.length_b   1.000
_cell.length_c   1.000
_cell.angle_alpha   90.00
_cell.angle_beta   90.00
_cell.angle_gamma   90.00
#
_symmetry.space_group_name_H-M   'P 1'
#
loop_
_entity.id
_entity.type
_entity.pdbx_description
1 polymer ?
#
loop_
_entity_poly.entity_id
_entity_poly.type
_entity_poly.pdbx_seq_one_letter_code
_entity_poly.pdbx_strand_id
1 'polypeptide(L)'
;MKDGDMPKIIKEMCAERPEIGALACYLYDEIEARAKKSSNIALSYKDLFNIAGGYNKILQPETYEQVIYPAIQILCSPKVDFLKLNYWFIDDFHDPVELEIEEVIEAEISQSLANPFTGELMYDYKSFVFPFFTLDESKSKDII
;
A
#
# COMPACT_ATOMS: atom_id res chain seq x y z
N MET A 1 -9.24 -13.37 -12.73
CA MET A 1 -8.03 -14.25 -12.82
C MET A 1 -8.20 -15.25 -11.68
N LYS A 2 -8.00 -16.56 -11.85
CA LYS A 2 -8.26 -17.48 -10.71
C LYS A 2 -7.23 -17.22 -9.61
N ASP A 3 -7.68 -17.00 -8.37
CA ASP A 3 -6.86 -16.65 -7.19
C ASP A 3 -5.63 -17.56 -6.97
N GLY A 4 -5.66 -18.80 -7.47
CA GLY A 4 -4.54 -19.74 -7.41
C GLY A 4 -3.28 -19.35 -8.19
N ASP A 5 -3.34 -18.38 -9.11
CA ASP A 5 -2.18 -17.96 -9.91
C ASP A 5 -1.39 -16.80 -9.29
N MET A 6 -1.96 -16.03 -8.36
CA MET A 6 -1.31 -14.81 -7.87
C MET A 6 -0.04 -15.06 -7.04
N PRO A 7 -0.01 -16.03 -6.09
CA PRO A 7 1.22 -16.39 -5.39
C PRO A 7 2.31 -16.92 -6.33
N LYS A 8 1.94 -17.48 -7.48
CA LYS A 8 2.90 -17.93 -8.49
C LYS A 8 3.53 -16.74 -9.23
N ILE A 9 2.71 -15.77 -9.66
CA ILE A 9 3.17 -14.52 -10.29
C ILE A 9 4.13 -13.77 -9.36
N ILE A 10 3.77 -13.62 -8.08
CA ILE A 10 4.62 -12.97 -7.07
C ILE A 10 5.97 -13.68 -6.96
N LYS A 11 5.99 -15.02 -6.88
CA LYS A 11 7.23 -15.80 -6.78
C LYS A 11 8.10 -15.66 -8.03
N GLU A 12 7.49 -15.63 -9.22
CA GLU A 12 8.21 -15.44 -10.49
C GLU A 12 8.85 -14.04 -10.56
N MET A 13 8.13 -13.00 -10.13
CA MET A 13 8.66 -11.63 -10.07
C MET A 13 9.82 -11.48 -9.09
N CYS A 14 9.83 -12.27 -8.02
CA CYS A 14 10.82 -12.21 -6.96
C CYS A 14 11.85 -13.35 -7.03
N ALA A 15 12.08 -13.95 -8.20
CA ALA A 15 12.97 -15.10 -8.34
C ALA A 15 14.42 -14.83 -7.85
N GLU A 16 14.91 -13.60 -8.02
CA GLU A 16 16.25 -13.18 -7.57
C GLU A 16 16.30 -12.81 -6.08
N ARG A 17 15.14 -12.53 -5.47
CA ARG A 17 14.98 -12.16 -4.06
C ARG A 17 13.82 -12.93 -3.43
N PRO A 18 13.95 -14.26 -3.26
CA PRO A 18 12.86 -15.13 -2.83
C PRO A 18 12.31 -14.76 -1.44
N GLU A 19 13.09 -14.11 -0.59
CA GLU A 19 12.66 -13.57 0.69
C GLU A 19 11.58 -12.49 0.55
N ILE A 20 11.67 -11.61 -0.46
CA ILE A 20 10.64 -10.62 -0.79
C ILE A 20 9.39 -11.33 -1.28
N GLY A 21 9.54 -12.25 -2.22
CA GLY A 21 8.40 -12.98 -2.79
C GLY A 21 7.62 -13.75 -1.75
N ALA A 22 8.32 -14.39 -0.81
CA ALA A 22 7.68 -15.13 0.28
C ALA A 22 6.92 -14.22 1.24
N LEU A 23 7.47 -13.04 1.58
CA LEU A 23 6.77 -12.05 2.40
C LEU A 23 5.58 -11.44 1.66
N ALA A 24 5.72 -11.10 0.37
CA ALA A 24 4.63 -10.57 -0.44
C ALA A 24 3.46 -11.56 -0.54
N CYS A 25 3.73 -12.86 -0.73
CA CYS A 25 2.69 -13.89 -0.68
C CYS A 25 1.99 -13.94 0.69
N TYR A 26 2.76 -13.86 1.77
CA TYR A 26 2.20 -13.84 3.13
C TYR A 26 1.30 -12.61 3.36
N LEU A 27 1.76 -11.43 2.98
CA LEU A 27 0.98 -10.20 3.05
C LEU A 27 -0.30 -10.30 2.21
N TYR A 28 -0.21 -10.85 0.99
CA TYR A 28 -1.37 -11.10 0.13
C TYR A 28 -2.42 -11.96 0.85
N ASP A 29 -2.04 -13.13 1.36
CA ASP A 29 -2.95 -14.06 2.02
C ASP A 29 -3.63 -13.43 3.26
N GLU A 30 -2.86 -12.72 4.09
CA GLU A 30 -3.37 -12.06 5.30
C GLU A 30 -4.32 -10.90 5.00
N ILE A 31 -3.99 -10.07 4.00
CA ILE A 31 -4.84 -8.94 3.60
C ILE A 31 -6.12 -9.47 2.95
N GLU A 32 -6.03 -10.48 2.09
CA GLU A 32 -7.18 -11.11 1.45
C GLU A 32 -8.14 -11.73 2.49
N ALA A 33 -7.59 -12.43 3.49
CA ALA A 33 -8.37 -12.98 4.59
C ALA A 33 -9.07 -11.90 5.44
N ARG A 34 -8.45 -10.72 5.60
CA ARG A 34 -9.08 -9.56 6.26
C ARG A 34 -10.17 -8.96 5.39
N ALA A 35 -9.92 -8.81 4.09
CA ALA A 35 -10.87 -8.23 3.14
C ALA A 35 -12.18 -9.01 3.04
N LYS A 36 -12.10 -10.34 3.13
CA LYS A 36 -13.27 -11.22 3.21
C LYS A 36 -14.18 -10.94 4.42
N LYS A 37 -13.67 -10.28 5.47
CA LYS A 37 -14.42 -9.90 6.69
C LYS A 37 -14.91 -8.46 6.66
N SER A 38 -14.24 -7.59 5.91
CA SER A 38 -14.57 -6.17 5.75
C SER A 38 -14.04 -5.71 4.40
N SER A 39 -14.93 -5.34 3.48
CA SER A 39 -14.54 -4.98 2.11
C SER A 39 -13.75 -3.67 2.03
N ASN A 40 -13.98 -2.75 2.97
CA ASN A 40 -13.44 -1.39 2.90
C ASN A 40 -12.18 -1.28 3.77
N ILE A 41 -11.09 -1.92 3.34
CA ILE A 41 -9.82 -1.87 4.07
C ILE A 41 -8.93 -0.78 3.46
N ALA A 42 -8.59 0.21 4.27
CA ALA A 42 -7.47 1.11 4.05
C ALA A 42 -6.37 0.78 5.07
N LEU A 43 -5.18 0.44 4.58
CA LEU A 43 -4.03 0.05 5.41
C LEU A 43 -2.98 1.15 5.36
N SER A 44 -2.49 1.59 6.52
CA SER A 44 -1.27 2.39 6.60
C SER A 44 -0.02 1.49 6.50
N TYR A 45 1.16 2.11 6.32
CA TYR A 45 2.42 1.37 6.49
C TYR A 45 2.52 0.68 7.85
N LYS A 46 2.06 1.32 8.93
CA LYS A 46 2.07 0.72 10.27
C LYS A 46 1.25 -0.57 10.30
N ASP A 47 0.10 -0.59 9.65
CA ASP A 47 -0.74 -1.79 9.58
C ASP A 47 -0.05 -2.91 8.80
N LEU A 48 0.58 -2.59 7.66
CA LEU A 48 1.35 -3.55 6.86
C LEU A 48 2.56 -4.10 7.62
N PHE A 49 3.28 -3.25 8.37
CA PHE A 49 4.39 -3.66 9.22
C PHE A 49 3.94 -4.57 10.36
N ASN A 50 2.76 -4.30 10.95
CA ASN A 50 2.18 -5.15 11.98
C ASN A 50 1.76 -6.51 11.41
N ILE A 51 1.20 -6.56 10.19
CA ILE A 51 0.91 -7.82 9.50
C ILE A 51 2.22 -8.58 9.27
N ALA A 52 3.22 -7.92 8.69
CA ALA A 52 4.54 -8.51 8.44
C ALA A 52 5.21 -9.04 9.72
N GLY A 53 4.95 -8.44 10.88
CA GLY A 53 5.43 -8.94 12.18
C GLY A 53 4.90 -10.33 12.57
N GLY A 54 3.78 -10.77 11.99
CA GLY A 54 3.27 -12.14 12.13
C GLY A 54 4.01 -13.17 11.26
N TYR A 55 4.91 -12.73 10.39
CA TYR A 55 5.67 -13.60 9.51
C TYR A 55 6.79 -14.32 10.28
N ASN A 56 6.56 -15.60 10.61
CA ASN A 56 7.42 -16.42 11.46
C ASN A 56 8.84 -16.70 10.92
N LYS A 57 9.20 -16.24 9.70
CA LYS A 57 10.60 -16.30 9.26
C LYS A 57 11.30 -15.07 9.80
N ILE A 58 12.19 -15.28 10.77
CA ILE A 58 12.98 -14.22 11.43
C ILE A 58 13.69 -13.38 10.35
N LEU A 59 13.09 -12.26 9.98
CA LEU A 59 13.76 -11.21 9.23
C LEU A 59 14.77 -10.58 10.19
N GLN A 60 16.03 -10.49 9.76
CA GLN A 60 17.03 -9.80 10.57
C GLN A 60 16.59 -8.33 10.69
N PRO A 61 16.55 -7.73 11.90
CA PRO A 61 16.05 -6.37 12.12
C PRO A 61 16.68 -5.33 11.19
N GLU A 62 17.96 -5.50 10.85
CA GLU A 62 18.73 -4.59 10.00
C GLU A 62 18.31 -4.64 8.52
N THR A 63 17.54 -5.65 8.13
CA THR A 63 17.07 -5.88 6.75
C THR A 63 15.55 -5.77 6.61
N TYR A 64 14.83 -5.50 7.71
CA TYR A 64 13.37 -5.53 7.78
C TYR A 64 12.73 -4.61 6.72
N GLU A 65 13.20 -3.36 6.66
CA GLU A 65 12.75 -2.38 5.66
C GLU A 65 13.14 -2.75 4.22
N GLN A 66 14.35 -3.32 4.04
CA GLN A 66 14.88 -3.75 2.74
C GLN A 66 14.16 -4.95 2.13
N VAL A 67 13.26 -5.58 2.90
CA VAL A 67 12.41 -6.70 2.47
C VAL A 67 10.93 -6.29 2.45
N ILE A 68 10.45 -5.55 3.46
CA ILE A 68 9.03 -5.16 3.56
C ILE A 68 8.64 -4.13 2.51
N TYR A 69 9.39 -3.04 2.33
CA TYR A 69 9.02 -2.04 1.34
C TYR A 69 8.95 -2.65 -0.07
N PRO A 70 9.94 -3.44 -0.53
CA PRO A 70 9.81 -4.15 -1.79
C PRO A 70 8.63 -5.12 -1.84
N ALA A 71 8.33 -5.85 -0.76
CA ALA A 71 7.19 -6.77 -0.74
C ALA A 71 5.85 -6.02 -0.92
N ILE A 72 5.68 -4.87 -0.27
CA ILE A 72 4.52 -4.00 -0.46
C ILE A 72 4.47 -3.48 -1.90
N GLN A 73 5.61 -3.03 -2.45
CA GLN A 73 5.70 -2.56 -3.84
C GLN A 73 5.32 -3.64 -4.86
N ILE A 74 5.67 -4.90 -4.61
CA ILE A 74 5.26 -6.03 -5.46
C ILE A 74 3.74 -6.16 -5.48
N LEU A 75 3.08 -6.02 -4.33
CA LEU A 75 1.61 -6.04 -4.25
C LEU A 75 0.94 -4.85 -4.94
N CYS A 76 1.62 -3.70 -5.00
CA CYS A 76 1.17 -2.54 -5.76
C CYS A 76 1.57 -2.56 -7.24
N SER A 77 2.31 -3.57 -7.69
CA SER A 77 2.82 -3.60 -9.06
C SER A 77 1.67 -3.88 -10.04
N PRO A 78 1.68 -3.31 -11.26
CA PRO A 78 0.62 -3.57 -12.26
C PRO A 78 0.49 -5.04 -12.69
N LYS A 79 1.46 -5.89 -12.38
CA LYS A 79 1.42 -7.33 -12.67
C LYS A 79 0.65 -8.12 -11.61
N VAL A 80 0.68 -7.66 -10.36
CA VAL A 80 -0.01 -8.29 -9.22
C VAL A 80 -1.35 -7.60 -8.98
N ASP A 81 -1.38 -6.27 -9.11
CA ASP A 81 -2.58 -5.44 -9.17
C ASP A 81 -3.53 -5.68 -7.99
N PHE A 82 -2.94 -5.86 -6.80
CA PHE A 82 -3.66 -6.28 -5.60
C PHE A 82 -3.92 -5.10 -4.65
N LEU A 83 -2.89 -4.28 -4.43
CA LEU A 83 -2.98 -3.06 -3.62
C LEU A 83 -2.89 -1.83 -4.52
N LYS A 84 -3.76 -0.86 -4.28
CA LYS A 84 -3.64 0.49 -4.82
C LYS A 84 -3.02 1.39 -3.74
N LEU A 85 -1.98 2.14 -4.10
CA LEU A 85 -1.43 3.21 -3.28
C LEU A 85 -2.25 4.48 -3.49
N ASN A 86 -2.83 5.00 -2.42
CA ASN A 86 -3.55 6.27 -2.39
C ASN A 86 -2.88 7.22 -1.41
N TYR A 87 -3.08 8.52 -1.59
CA TYR A 87 -2.54 9.54 -0.70
C TYR A 87 -3.68 10.32 -0.10
N TRP A 88 -3.71 10.45 1.22
CA TRP A 88 -4.77 11.18 1.90
C TRP A 88 -4.19 12.41 2.58
N PHE A 89 -4.86 13.54 2.41
CA PHE A 89 -4.69 14.72 3.23
C PHE A 89 -5.47 14.54 4.53
N ILE A 90 -4.78 14.66 5.65
CA ILE A 90 -5.35 14.52 6.99
C ILE A 90 -4.89 15.70 7.83
N ASP A 91 -5.85 16.46 8.36
CA ASP A 91 -5.64 17.49 9.37
C ASP A 91 -6.46 17.19 10.64
N ASP A 92 -6.35 18.08 11.63
CA ASP A 92 -7.05 17.93 12.92
C ASP A 92 -8.52 18.40 12.89
N PHE A 93 -8.97 19.02 11.80
CA PHE A 93 -10.22 19.79 11.75
C PHE A 93 -11.28 19.21 10.83
N HIS A 94 -10.88 18.46 9.81
CA HIS A 94 -11.73 17.97 8.74
C HIS A 94 -11.60 16.46 8.55
N ASP A 95 -12.56 15.88 7.83
CA ASP A 95 -12.47 14.48 7.41
C ASP A 95 -11.32 14.29 6.41
N PRO A 96 -10.64 13.13 6.40
CA PRO A 96 -9.61 12.81 5.42
C PRO A 96 -10.09 12.97 3.98
N VAL A 97 -9.25 13.57 3.14
CA VAL A 97 -9.52 13.74 1.70
C VAL A 97 -8.49 12.97 0.91
N GLU A 98 -8.94 12.09 0.01
CA GLU A 98 -8.05 11.44 -0.96
C GLU A 98 -7.56 12.47 -1.98
N LEU A 99 -6.25 12.50 -2.18
CA LEU A 99 -5.55 13.29 -3.18
C LEU A 99 -5.31 12.44 -4.43
N GLU A 100 -5.45 13.06 -5.59
CA GLU A 100 -5.03 12.44 -6.84
C GLU A 100 -3.49 12.33 -6.87
N ILE A 101 -2.98 11.28 -7.51
CA ILE A 101 -1.53 11.03 -7.54
C ILE A 101 -0.79 12.16 -8.27
N GLU A 102 -1.44 12.77 -9.28
CA GLU A 102 -0.93 13.94 -9.99
C GLU A 102 -0.72 15.12 -9.05
N GLU A 103 -1.65 15.38 -8.12
CA GLU A 103 -1.53 16.47 -7.14
C GLU A 103 -0.32 16.26 -6.21
N VAL A 104 -0.09 15.02 -5.79
CA VAL A 104 1.05 14.67 -4.93
C VAL A 104 2.38 14.80 -5.69
N ILE A 105 2.41 14.40 -6.97
CA ILE A 105 3.59 14.54 -7.83
C ILE A 105 3.90 16.03 -8.05
N GLU A 106 2.89 16.83 -8.37
CA GLU A 106 3.03 18.28 -8.55
C GLU A 106 3.48 18.96 -7.26
N ALA A 107 2.98 18.53 -6.10
CA ALA A 107 3.41 19.04 -4.81
C ALA A 107 4.87 18.67 -4.48
N GLU A 108 5.35 17.50 -4.89
CA GLU A 108 6.77 17.14 -4.74
C GLU A 108 7.66 17.95 -5.69
N ILE A 109 7.21 18.27 -6.90
CA ILE A 109 7.99 19.11 -7.84
C ILE A 109 8.02 20.56 -7.37
N SER A 110 6.85 21.11 -7.01
CA SER A 110 6.70 22.52 -6.63
C SER A 110 7.09 22.81 -5.18
N GLN A 111 7.26 21.76 -4.36
CA GLN A 111 7.48 21.84 -2.92
C GLN A 111 6.33 22.56 -2.17
N SER A 112 5.11 22.49 -2.70
CA SER A 112 3.91 23.06 -2.09
C SER A 112 2.65 22.32 -2.54
N LEU A 113 1.65 22.20 -1.66
CA LEU A 113 0.33 21.66 -2.00
C LEU A 113 -0.74 22.73 -1.75
N ALA A 114 -1.71 22.88 -2.64
CA ALA A 114 -2.89 23.69 -2.32
C ALA A 114 -3.74 22.95 -1.27
N ASN A 115 -4.03 23.61 -0.15
CA ASN A 115 -4.88 23.03 0.88
C ASN A 115 -6.25 22.64 0.28
N PRO A 116 -6.70 21.37 0.41
CA PRO A 116 -7.95 20.92 -0.22
C PRO A 116 -9.20 21.67 0.25
N PHE A 117 -9.16 22.29 1.43
CA PHE A 117 -10.29 23.01 2.03
C PHE A 117 -10.25 24.52 1.82
N THR A 118 -9.05 25.13 1.83
CA THR A 118 -8.90 26.60 1.73
C THR A 118 -8.35 27.08 0.39
N GLY A 119 -7.72 26.19 -0.38
CA GLY A 119 -6.99 26.53 -1.61
C GLY A 119 -5.67 27.27 -1.38
N GLU A 120 -5.30 27.57 -0.13
CA GLU A 120 -4.04 28.24 0.19
C GLU A 120 -2.84 27.30 0.02
N LEU A 121 -1.72 27.82 -0.46
CA LEU A 121 -0.50 27.02 -0.64
C LEU A 121 0.16 26.68 0.70
N MET A 122 0.37 25.38 0.91
CA MET A 122 1.03 24.79 2.07
C MET A 122 2.42 24.29 1.68
N TYR A 123 3.46 24.82 2.32
CA TYR A 123 4.85 24.41 2.09
C TYR A 123 5.30 23.28 3.03
N ASP A 124 4.53 23.04 4.09
CA ASP A 124 4.71 21.97 5.08
C ASP A 124 3.74 20.79 4.89
N TYR A 125 3.15 20.69 3.69
CA TYR A 125 2.11 19.71 3.34
C TYR A 125 2.50 18.25 3.64
N LYS A 126 3.80 17.92 3.65
CA LYS A 126 4.31 16.58 3.99
C LYS A 126 3.94 16.12 5.40
N SER A 127 3.57 17.04 6.28
CA SER A 127 3.06 16.74 7.63
C SER A 127 1.60 16.28 7.63
N PHE A 128 0.89 16.45 6.52
CA PHE A 128 -0.54 16.22 6.37
C PHE A 128 -0.88 15.17 5.29
N VAL A 129 0.07 14.86 4.40
CA VAL A 129 -0.12 13.88 3.33
C VAL A 129 0.44 12.52 3.73
N PHE A 130 -0.44 11.52 3.81
CA PHE A 130 -0.09 10.17 4.25
C PHE A 130 -0.45 9.12 3.19
N PRO A 131 0.42 8.13 2.95
CA PRO A 131 0.13 7.02 2.06
C PRO A 131 -0.75 5.97 2.74
N PHE A 132 -1.76 5.51 2.01
CA PHE A 132 -2.63 4.39 2.37
C PHE A 132 -2.69 3.37 1.23
N PHE A 133 -2.97 2.12 1.59
CA PHE A 133 -3.07 1.01 0.67
C PHE A 133 -4.47 0.42 0.75
N THR A 134 -5.20 0.45 -0.36
CA THR A 134 -6.54 -0.17 -0.46
C THR A 134 -6.47 -1.35 -1.42
N LEU A 135 -7.48 -2.22 -1.37
CA LEU A 135 -7.65 -3.22 -2.43
C LEU A 135 -7.96 -2.54 -3.76
N ASP A 136 -7.48 -3.11 -4.85
CA ASP A 136 -7.92 -2.68 -6.18
C ASP A 136 -9.33 -3.23 -6.48
N GLU A 137 -10.33 -2.39 -6.28
CA GLU A 137 -11.74 -2.73 -6.48
C GLU A 137 -12.09 -3.03 -7.95
N SER A 138 -11.24 -2.67 -8.92
CA SER A 138 -11.49 -2.96 -10.34
C SER A 138 -11.56 -4.47 -10.64
N LYS A 139 -11.07 -5.32 -9.71
CA LYS A 139 -11.09 -6.78 -9.80
C LYS A 139 -11.76 -7.51 -8.62
N SER A 140 -12.21 -6.80 -7.57
CA SER A 140 -12.99 -7.39 -6.45
C SER A 140 -14.31 -8.06 -6.85
N LYS A 141 -14.75 -7.91 -8.11
CA LYS A 141 -15.93 -8.62 -8.66
C LYS A 141 -15.78 -10.15 -8.73
N ASP A 142 -14.57 -10.68 -8.55
CA ASP A 142 -14.32 -12.13 -8.49
C ASP A 142 -14.40 -12.70 -7.05
N ILE A 143 -14.64 -11.87 -6.01
CA ILE A 143 -14.59 -12.26 -4.58
C ILE A 143 -16.00 -12.37 -3.92
N ILE A 144 -17.09 -12.12 -4.66
CA ILE A 144 -18.48 -12.27 -4.17
C ILE A 144 -19.18 -13.44 -4.87
#